data_AF-A0A167WMU4-F1
#
_entry.id   AF-A0A167WMU4-F1
#
_cell.length_a   1.000
_cell.length_b   1.000
_cell.length_c   1.000
_cell.angle_alpha   90.00
_cell.angle_beta   90.00
_cell.angle_gamma   90.00
#
_symmetry.space_group_name_H-M   'P 1'
#
loop_
_entity.id
_entity.type
_entity.pdbx_description
1 polymer ?
#
loop_
_entity_poly.entity_id
_entity_poly.type
_entity_poly.pdbx_seq_one_letter_code
_entity_poly.pdbx_strand_id
1 'polypeptide(L)'
;MERLKATAAEYAKHVKEDDSFDLPISTISPDTGLTELWQYLSQQDTQIETDREVLEKLIVLNIYLNSRPQLELDGDDETQVWDAICQWTSDHIIPDEGFARVWSEVKLETDISKQQSILSSHRTSRIRYSAGVHALKRLNSKLTIANINHKVQVIATLAAYASCPNDETASIETPWATSSSNRCARELLIEIEQASQGRLPDFGQAVILAIEKGVIKPVFVRNRSDAITSEGRKREFPIQRPRFDSSLFSEEKTPWKKEAIWVVSVLEWVSRWYETQPLNVLEGDLPLLIPAVLSLLDDSTLTFKAKGQIWMMSSLMLSDHVYFICLR
;
A
#
# COMPACT_ATOMS: atom_id res chain seq x y z
N MET A 1 -6.67 -1.38 -30.02
CA MET A 1 -5.42 -1.37 -29.23
C MET A 1 -4.37 -0.33 -29.64
N GLU A 2 -3.80 -0.33 -30.84
CA GLU A 2 -2.68 0.58 -31.21
C GLU A 2 -2.96 2.09 -31.04
N ARG A 3 -4.18 2.54 -31.36
CA ARG A 3 -4.60 3.93 -31.11
C ARG A 3 -4.60 4.29 -29.61
N LEU A 4 -5.01 3.36 -28.75
CA LEU A 4 -4.99 3.56 -27.29
C LEU A 4 -3.56 3.76 -26.79
N LYS A 5 -2.63 2.93 -27.26
CA LYS A 5 -1.21 3.04 -26.91
C LYS A 5 -0.65 4.40 -27.33
N ALA A 6 -0.94 4.85 -28.56
CA ALA A 6 -0.48 6.14 -29.06
C ALA A 6 -1.02 7.32 -28.22
N THR A 7 -2.33 7.31 -27.90
CA THR A 7 -2.94 8.33 -27.04
C THR A 7 -2.38 8.31 -25.62
N ALA A 8 -2.17 7.11 -25.05
CA ALA A 8 -1.58 6.97 -23.73
C ALA A 8 -0.14 7.50 -23.68
N ALA A 9 0.68 7.18 -24.69
CA ALA A 9 2.06 7.66 -24.80
C ALA A 9 2.14 9.19 -25.00
N GLU A 10 1.16 9.80 -25.66
CA GLU A 10 1.05 11.25 -25.77
C GLU A 10 0.64 11.88 -24.43
N TYR A 11 -0.38 11.35 -23.78
CA TYR A 11 -0.85 11.87 -22.49
C TYR A 11 0.20 11.71 -21.38
N ALA A 12 0.93 10.60 -21.35
CA ALA A 12 2.01 10.34 -20.39
C ALA A 12 3.11 11.42 -20.42
N LYS A 13 3.27 12.17 -21.52
CA LYS A 13 4.25 13.28 -21.61
C LYS A 13 3.81 14.54 -20.88
N HIS A 14 2.51 14.75 -20.71
CA HIS A 14 1.94 16.01 -20.21
C HIS A 14 1.22 15.89 -18.87
N VAL A 15 1.00 14.66 -18.40
CA VAL A 15 0.26 14.37 -17.17
C VAL A 15 0.94 14.92 -15.91
N LYS A 16 0.11 15.34 -14.95
CA LYS A 16 0.51 15.88 -13.65
C LYS A 16 0.24 14.87 -12.54
N GLU A 17 0.89 15.03 -11.39
CA GLU A 17 0.77 14.11 -10.24
C GLU A 17 -0.66 14.02 -9.68
N ASP A 18 -1.35 15.16 -9.63
CA ASP A 18 -2.72 15.28 -9.12
C ASP A 18 -3.80 15.28 -10.20
N ASP A 19 -3.49 14.76 -11.40
CA ASP A 19 -4.49 14.65 -12.46
C ASP A 19 -5.56 13.61 -12.07
N SER A 20 -6.80 13.80 -12.53
CA SER A 20 -7.91 12.85 -12.25
C SER A 20 -7.93 11.69 -13.24
N PHE A 21 -7.09 11.75 -14.27
CA PHE A 21 -6.99 10.77 -15.36
C PHE A 21 -8.33 10.58 -16.11
N ASP A 22 -9.23 11.57 -16.07
CA ASP A 22 -10.52 11.59 -16.77
C ASP A 22 -10.29 11.96 -18.25
N LEU A 23 -9.72 11.03 -19.00
CA LEU A 23 -9.43 11.24 -20.41
C LEU A 23 -10.71 11.22 -21.26
N PRO A 24 -10.86 12.15 -22.23
CA PRO A 24 -12.06 12.26 -23.05
C PRO A 24 -12.25 11.04 -23.96
N ILE A 25 -13.47 10.50 -23.93
CA ILE A 25 -13.96 9.26 -24.56
C ILE A 25 -13.83 9.28 -26.10
N SER A 26 -13.61 10.45 -26.71
CA SER A 26 -13.59 10.65 -28.17
C SER A 26 -12.43 9.98 -28.92
N THR A 27 -11.55 9.24 -28.24
CA THR A 27 -10.30 8.69 -28.80
C THR A 27 -10.30 7.18 -29.09
N ILE A 28 -11.40 6.43 -28.89
CA ILE A 28 -11.34 4.95 -28.98
C ILE A 28 -12.36 4.31 -29.92
N SER A 29 -11.88 3.29 -30.65
CA SER A 29 -12.67 2.32 -31.43
C SER A 29 -13.26 1.25 -30.48
N PRO A 30 -14.58 0.98 -30.51
CA PRO A 30 -15.31 0.18 -29.52
C PRO A 30 -14.95 -1.33 -29.44
N ASP A 31 -14.06 -1.85 -30.29
CA ASP A 31 -13.96 -3.30 -30.52
C ASP A 31 -12.96 -4.06 -29.62
N THR A 32 -12.16 -3.39 -28.78
CA THR A 32 -11.16 -4.09 -27.95
C THR A 32 -11.83 -4.81 -26.76
N GLY A 33 -11.74 -6.14 -26.71
CA GLY A 33 -12.33 -6.97 -25.64
C GLY A 33 -11.54 -6.91 -24.32
N LEU A 34 -12.16 -7.36 -23.22
CA LEU A 34 -11.51 -7.43 -21.89
C LEU A 34 -10.28 -8.34 -21.92
N THR A 35 -10.36 -9.47 -22.63
CA THR A 35 -9.26 -10.42 -22.81
C THR A 35 -8.10 -9.82 -23.59
N GLU A 36 -8.38 -9.01 -24.62
CA GLU A 36 -7.33 -8.30 -25.38
C GLU A 36 -6.63 -7.25 -24.53
N LEU A 37 -7.39 -6.54 -23.67
CA LEU A 37 -6.82 -5.62 -22.70
C LEU A 37 -5.90 -6.36 -21.72
N TRP A 38 -6.35 -7.48 -21.16
CA TRP A 38 -5.55 -8.26 -20.24
C TRP A 38 -4.26 -8.77 -20.91
N GLN A 39 -4.35 -9.33 -22.12
CA GLN A 39 -3.16 -9.76 -22.87
C GLN A 39 -2.13 -8.63 -23.03
N TYR A 40 -2.58 -7.41 -23.27
CA TYR A 40 -1.69 -6.25 -23.34
C TYR A 40 -1.09 -5.87 -21.98
N LEU A 41 -1.89 -5.86 -20.91
CA LEU A 41 -1.38 -5.52 -19.57
C LEU A 41 -0.37 -6.57 -19.07
N SER A 42 -0.69 -7.85 -19.29
CA SER A 42 0.12 -9.00 -18.87
C SER A 42 1.35 -9.25 -19.74
N GLN A 43 1.48 -8.59 -20.90
CA GLN A 43 2.67 -8.68 -21.75
C GLN A 43 3.86 -8.06 -21.01
N GLN A 44 4.67 -8.90 -20.36
CA GLN A 44 5.99 -8.54 -19.90
C GLN A 44 6.97 -8.74 -21.06
N ASP A 45 7.59 -7.66 -21.50
CA ASP A 45 8.80 -7.80 -22.33
C ASP A 45 9.90 -8.43 -21.45
N THR A 46 10.87 -9.10 -22.08
CA THR A 46 11.97 -9.82 -21.40
C THR A 46 12.88 -8.96 -20.50
N GLN A 47 12.60 -7.66 -20.38
CA GLN A 47 13.30 -6.70 -19.52
C GLN A 47 12.34 -6.15 -18.44
N ILE A 48 12.90 -5.71 -17.30
CA ILE A 48 12.14 -5.07 -16.23
C ILE A 48 11.45 -3.82 -16.80
N GLU A 49 10.12 -3.78 -16.73
CA GLU A 49 9.32 -2.66 -17.23
C GLU A 49 9.69 -1.36 -16.52
N THR A 50 9.88 -0.31 -17.30
CA THR A 50 10.15 1.02 -16.76
C THR A 50 8.87 1.62 -16.19
N ASP A 51 8.99 2.53 -15.21
CA ASP A 51 7.85 3.26 -14.63
C ASP A 51 6.98 3.95 -15.71
N ARG A 52 7.62 4.35 -16.81
CA ARG A 52 6.95 4.97 -17.96
C ARG A 52 6.07 3.98 -18.72
N GLU A 53 6.57 2.78 -19.01
CA GLU A 53 5.80 1.76 -19.72
C GLU A 53 4.60 1.31 -18.90
N VAL A 54 4.79 1.12 -17.59
CA VAL A 54 3.70 0.79 -16.66
C VAL A 54 2.69 1.93 -16.57
N LEU A 55 3.15 3.19 -16.51
CA LEU A 55 2.27 4.35 -16.56
C LEU A 55 1.44 4.39 -17.85
N GLU A 56 2.04 4.12 -19.01
CA GLU A 56 1.33 4.07 -20.28
C GLU A 56 0.27 2.95 -20.28
N LYS A 57 0.58 1.76 -19.75
CA LYS A 57 -0.39 0.68 -19.56
C LYS A 57 -1.54 1.07 -18.63
N LEU A 58 -1.26 1.73 -17.50
CA LEU A 58 -2.28 2.22 -16.57
C LEU A 58 -3.15 3.32 -17.19
N ILE A 59 -2.58 4.20 -18.00
CA ILE A 59 -3.36 5.19 -18.75
C ILE A 59 -4.29 4.47 -19.72
N VAL A 60 -3.81 3.49 -20.49
CA VAL A 60 -4.67 2.69 -21.38
C VAL A 60 -5.84 2.05 -20.61
N LEU A 61 -5.56 1.44 -19.45
CA LEU A 61 -6.59 0.86 -18.58
C LEU A 61 -7.63 1.91 -18.16
N ASN A 62 -7.17 3.09 -17.73
CA ASN A 62 -8.04 4.20 -17.37
C ASN A 62 -8.91 4.70 -18.53
N ILE A 63 -8.35 4.85 -19.73
CA ILE A 63 -9.12 5.23 -20.93
C ILE A 63 -10.14 4.12 -21.27
N TYR A 64 -9.74 2.85 -21.20
CA TYR A 64 -10.64 1.71 -21.43
C TYR A 64 -11.84 1.74 -20.48
N LEU A 65 -11.60 1.87 -19.18
CA LEU A 65 -12.66 1.91 -18.16
C LEU A 65 -13.61 3.11 -18.32
N ASN A 66 -13.08 4.27 -18.73
CA ASN A 66 -13.90 5.45 -19.01
C ASN A 66 -14.78 5.29 -20.25
N SER A 67 -14.30 4.57 -21.27
CA SER A 67 -15.05 4.34 -22.50
C SER A 67 -16.20 3.34 -22.33
N ARG A 68 -16.17 2.52 -21.28
CA ARG A 68 -17.16 1.46 -21.03
C ARG A 68 -17.84 1.63 -19.67
N PRO A 69 -18.78 2.58 -19.54
CA PRO A 69 -19.45 2.83 -18.27
C PRO A 69 -20.34 1.68 -17.81
N GLN A 70 -20.84 0.83 -18.71
CA GLN A 70 -21.69 -0.32 -18.43
C GLN A 70 -21.03 -1.63 -18.92
N LEU A 71 -19.85 -1.94 -18.38
CA LEU A 71 -19.23 -3.23 -18.64
C LEU A 71 -19.95 -4.30 -17.80
N GLU A 72 -20.79 -5.10 -18.45
CA GLU A 72 -21.34 -6.32 -17.85
C GLU A 72 -20.31 -7.44 -18.05
N LEU A 73 -19.99 -8.16 -16.95
CA LEU A 73 -19.09 -9.30 -16.99
C LEU A 73 -19.93 -10.55 -17.27
N ASP A 74 -19.83 -11.04 -18.49
CA ASP A 74 -20.59 -12.19 -18.96
C ASP A 74 -19.76 -13.46 -18.77
N GLY A 75 -19.84 -14.01 -17.54
CA GLY A 75 -19.30 -15.34 -17.22
C GLY A 75 -18.14 -15.34 -16.24
N ASP A 76 -17.77 -16.55 -15.83
CA ASP A 76 -16.72 -16.79 -14.84
C ASP A 76 -15.33 -16.40 -15.38
N ASP A 77 -15.08 -16.63 -16.67
CA ASP A 77 -13.81 -16.29 -17.34
C ASP A 77 -13.54 -14.78 -17.31
N GLU A 78 -14.55 -13.94 -17.58
CA GLU A 78 -14.39 -12.48 -17.53
C GLU A 78 -14.18 -11.98 -16.10
N THR A 79 -14.79 -12.63 -15.11
CA THR A 79 -14.57 -12.33 -13.69
C THR A 79 -13.15 -12.68 -13.26
N GLN A 80 -12.58 -13.78 -13.75
CA GLN A 80 -11.19 -14.14 -13.51
C GLN A 80 -10.21 -13.16 -14.16
N VAL A 81 -10.48 -12.73 -15.40
CA VAL A 81 -9.68 -11.69 -16.07
C VAL A 81 -9.76 -10.37 -15.29
N TRP A 82 -10.95 -10.04 -14.77
CA TRP A 82 -11.12 -8.85 -13.94
C TRP A 82 -10.32 -8.88 -12.65
N ASP A 83 -10.36 -10.01 -11.93
CA ASP A 83 -9.55 -10.25 -10.73
C ASP A 83 -8.05 -10.14 -11.04
N ALA A 84 -7.61 -10.69 -12.17
CA ALA A 84 -6.23 -10.56 -12.64
C ALA A 84 -5.82 -9.11 -12.93
N ILE A 85 -6.70 -8.29 -13.53
CA ILE A 85 -6.45 -6.85 -13.76
C ILE A 85 -6.37 -6.10 -12.43
N CYS A 86 -7.27 -6.38 -11.47
CA CYS A 86 -7.22 -5.78 -10.14
C CYS A 86 -5.91 -6.12 -9.43
N GLN A 87 -5.50 -7.39 -9.47
CA GLN A 87 -4.26 -7.87 -8.89
C GLN A 87 -3.04 -7.22 -9.56
N TRP A 88 -2.97 -7.24 -10.89
CA TRP A 88 -1.90 -6.60 -11.66
C TRP A 88 -1.80 -5.11 -11.32
N THR A 89 -2.93 -4.40 -11.27
CA THR A 89 -2.94 -2.98 -10.92
C THR A 89 -2.41 -2.77 -9.50
N SER A 90 -2.84 -3.59 -8.54
CA SER A 90 -2.37 -3.54 -7.16
C SER A 90 -0.86 -3.76 -7.07
N ASP A 91 -0.32 -4.77 -7.76
CA ASP A 91 1.10 -5.11 -7.70
C ASP A 91 1.99 -4.01 -8.29
N HIS A 92 1.52 -3.33 -9.34
CA HIS A 92 2.28 -2.27 -10.01
C HIS A 92 2.17 -0.89 -9.34
N ILE A 93 1.29 -0.75 -8.34
CA ILE A 93 1.22 0.46 -7.52
C ILE A 93 1.79 0.26 -6.10
N ILE A 94 2.29 -0.92 -5.75
CA ILE A 94 3.00 -1.05 -4.47
C ILE A 94 4.31 -0.25 -4.57
N PRO A 95 4.62 0.61 -3.59
CA PRO A 95 5.90 1.32 -3.58
C PRO A 95 7.07 0.34 -3.58
N ASP A 96 7.89 0.44 -4.62
CA ASP A 96 9.06 -0.41 -4.83
C ASP A 96 10.24 -0.06 -3.88
N GLU A 97 11.30 -0.87 -3.96
CA GLU A 97 12.54 -0.62 -3.21
C GLU A 97 13.19 0.73 -3.58
N GLY A 98 12.99 1.19 -4.81
CA GLY A 98 13.42 2.52 -5.25
C GLY A 98 12.83 3.61 -4.36
N PHE A 99 11.51 3.54 -4.09
CA PHE A 99 10.83 4.49 -3.21
C PHE A 99 11.15 4.33 -1.73
N ALA A 100 11.57 3.14 -1.29
CA ALA A 100 12.01 2.94 0.07
C ALA A 100 13.30 3.72 0.38
N ARG A 101 14.22 3.81 -0.60
CA ARG A 101 15.39 4.69 -0.50
C ARG A 101 15.01 6.16 -0.51
N VAL A 102 14.13 6.56 -1.43
CA VAL A 102 13.61 7.95 -1.52
C VAL A 102 12.99 8.39 -0.20
N TRP A 103 12.23 7.52 0.46
CA TRP A 103 11.66 7.81 1.78
C TRP A 103 12.73 8.15 2.81
N SER A 104 13.81 7.35 2.85
CA SER A 104 14.91 7.57 3.78
C SER A 104 15.64 8.89 3.48
N GLU A 105 15.90 9.18 2.21
CA GLU A 105 16.53 10.44 1.77
C GLU A 105 15.68 11.66 2.13
N VAL A 106 14.37 11.63 1.84
CA VAL A 106 13.43 12.72 2.16
C VAL A 106 13.32 12.95 3.67
N LYS A 107 13.33 11.88 4.49
CA LYS A 107 13.23 11.98 5.95
C LYS A 107 14.52 12.47 6.62
N LEU A 108 15.68 12.24 6.02
CA LEU A 108 16.97 12.73 6.54
C LEU A 108 17.23 14.19 6.15
N GLU A 109 16.66 14.65 5.04
CA GLU A 109 16.79 16.03 4.59
C GLU A 109 15.92 16.96 5.45
N THR A 110 16.50 18.07 5.89
CA THR A 110 15.82 19.08 6.72
C THR A 110 15.27 20.25 5.90
N ASP A 111 15.82 20.46 4.69
CA ASP A 111 15.39 21.53 3.79
C ASP A 111 14.22 21.07 2.90
N ILE A 112 13.05 21.70 3.10
CA ILE A 112 11.81 21.43 2.35
C ILE A 112 12.03 21.55 0.84
N SER A 113 12.85 22.50 0.39
CA SER A 113 13.11 22.72 -1.03
C SER A 113 13.87 21.54 -1.65
N LYS A 114 14.78 20.94 -0.88
CA LYS A 114 15.53 19.75 -1.31
C LYS A 114 14.67 18.49 -1.22
N GLN A 115 13.82 18.37 -0.20
CA GLN A 115 12.81 17.30 -0.12
C GLN A 115 11.93 17.32 -1.38
N GLN A 116 11.43 18.51 -1.78
CA GLN A 116 10.65 18.66 -3.01
C GLN A 116 11.44 18.32 -4.27
N SER A 117 12.73 18.69 -4.32
CA SER A 117 13.62 18.33 -5.43
C SER A 117 13.77 16.81 -5.57
N ILE A 118 13.96 16.10 -4.45
CA ILE A 118 14.03 14.63 -4.42
C ILE A 118 12.71 14.00 -4.87
N LEU A 119 11.57 14.51 -4.40
CA LEU A 119 10.27 14.01 -4.86
C LEU A 119 10.05 14.26 -6.36
N SER A 120 10.51 15.40 -6.87
CA SER A 120 10.36 15.77 -8.28
C SER A 120 11.18 14.90 -9.23
N SER A 121 12.31 14.34 -8.78
CA SER A 121 13.11 13.39 -9.58
C SER A 121 12.39 12.04 -9.75
N HIS A 122 11.48 11.70 -8.84
CA HIS A 122 10.65 10.49 -8.89
C HIS A 122 9.19 10.75 -9.31
N ARG A 123 8.94 11.89 -9.96
CA ARG A 123 7.61 12.32 -10.40
C ARG A 123 6.89 11.27 -11.25
N THR A 124 7.57 10.60 -12.18
CA THR A 124 6.94 9.61 -13.08
C THR A 124 6.34 8.44 -12.30
N SER A 125 7.04 7.93 -11.31
CA SER A 125 6.55 6.84 -10.46
C SER A 125 5.37 7.29 -9.59
N ARG A 126 5.41 8.52 -9.06
CA ARG A 126 4.28 9.09 -8.30
C ARG A 126 3.02 9.23 -9.17
N ILE A 127 3.19 9.65 -10.42
CA ILE A 127 2.09 9.69 -11.41
C ILE A 127 1.59 8.28 -11.70
N ARG A 128 2.48 7.29 -11.90
CA ARG A 128 2.12 5.87 -12.09
C ARG A 128 1.24 5.37 -10.95
N TYR A 129 1.69 5.57 -9.72
CA TYR A 129 0.95 5.19 -8.51
C TYR A 129 -0.42 5.85 -8.44
N SER A 130 -0.48 7.16 -8.68
CA SER A 130 -1.73 7.92 -8.73
C SER A 130 -2.68 7.37 -9.81
N ALA A 131 -2.18 7.10 -11.03
CA ALA A 131 -2.96 6.55 -12.12
C ALA A 131 -3.57 5.18 -11.78
N GLY A 132 -2.82 4.32 -11.09
CA GLY A 132 -3.31 3.00 -10.73
C GLY A 132 -4.30 2.99 -9.57
N VAL A 133 -4.18 3.91 -8.59
CA VAL A 133 -5.24 4.09 -7.57
C VAL A 133 -6.55 4.54 -8.22
N HIS A 134 -6.49 5.47 -9.19
CA HIS A 134 -7.67 5.88 -9.96
C HIS A 134 -8.23 4.74 -10.80
N ALA A 135 -7.37 3.90 -11.38
CA ALA A 135 -7.80 2.69 -12.08
C ALA A 135 -8.55 1.74 -11.14
N LEU A 136 -8.03 1.48 -9.93
CA LEU A 136 -8.71 0.65 -8.92
C LEU A 136 -10.08 1.21 -8.53
N LYS A 137 -10.21 2.53 -8.36
CA LYS A 137 -11.50 3.16 -8.08
C LYS A 137 -12.50 2.94 -9.22
N ARG A 138 -12.05 3.09 -10.46
CA ARG A 138 -12.88 2.83 -11.65
C ARG A 138 -13.24 1.35 -11.78
N LEU A 139 -12.31 0.44 -11.46
CA LEU A 139 -12.57 -0.99 -11.43
C LEU A 139 -13.66 -1.32 -10.39
N ASN A 140 -13.58 -0.75 -9.18
CA ASN A 140 -14.57 -0.95 -8.13
C ASN A 140 -15.99 -0.50 -8.55
N SER A 141 -16.08 0.55 -9.37
CA SER A 141 -17.36 1.05 -9.88
C SER A 141 -18.09 0.07 -10.81
N LYS A 142 -17.38 -0.92 -11.36
CA LYS A 142 -17.97 -1.94 -12.27
C LYS A 142 -18.20 -3.26 -11.55
N LEU A 143 -17.18 -3.76 -10.84
CA LEU A 143 -17.28 -4.93 -9.99
C LEU A 143 -16.66 -4.59 -8.64
N THR A 144 -17.45 -4.71 -7.57
CA THR A 144 -17.00 -4.40 -6.22
C THR A 144 -15.79 -5.26 -5.85
N ILE A 145 -14.70 -4.61 -5.43
CA ILE A 145 -13.45 -5.27 -5.01
C ILE A 145 -13.68 -6.23 -3.83
N ALA A 146 -14.73 -6.03 -3.03
CA ALA A 146 -15.11 -6.98 -1.97
C ALA A 146 -15.37 -8.42 -2.47
N ASN A 147 -15.69 -8.59 -3.76
CA ASN A 147 -16.08 -9.86 -4.36
C ASN A 147 -14.94 -10.58 -5.11
N ILE A 148 -13.76 -9.96 -5.26
CA ILE A 148 -12.63 -10.59 -5.95
C ILE A 148 -11.79 -11.47 -4.99
N ASN A 149 -11.02 -12.41 -5.54
CA ASN A 149 -10.21 -13.32 -4.71
C ASN A 149 -9.06 -12.57 -4.04
N HIS A 150 -8.43 -11.64 -4.75
CA HIS A 150 -7.23 -10.92 -4.27
C HIS A 150 -7.55 -9.66 -3.46
N LYS A 151 -8.78 -9.51 -2.95
CA LYS A 151 -9.23 -8.31 -2.23
C LYS A 151 -8.34 -7.88 -1.08
N VAL A 152 -7.73 -8.83 -0.36
CA VAL A 152 -6.86 -8.53 0.79
C VAL A 152 -5.63 -7.73 0.34
N GLN A 153 -5.01 -8.11 -0.77
CA GLN A 153 -3.84 -7.43 -1.31
C GLN A 153 -4.21 -6.03 -1.84
N VAL A 154 -5.35 -5.93 -2.53
CA VAL A 154 -5.85 -4.65 -3.03
C VAL A 154 -6.16 -3.69 -1.88
N ILE A 155 -6.87 -4.15 -0.85
CA ILE A 155 -7.21 -3.34 0.33
C ILE A 155 -5.94 -2.93 1.09
N ALA A 156 -4.99 -3.84 1.29
CA ALA A 156 -3.71 -3.50 1.93
C ALA A 156 -2.93 -2.47 1.12
N THR A 157 -2.94 -2.58 -0.20
CA THR A 157 -2.29 -1.60 -1.09
C THR A 157 -2.97 -0.25 -0.95
N LEU A 158 -4.30 -0.17 -1.00
CA LEU A 158 -5.05 1.08 -0.79
C LEU A 158 -4.83 1.67 0.61
N ALA A 159 -4.74 0.84 1.65
CA ALA A 159 -4.42 1.26 3.01
C ALA A 159 -3.06 1.98 3.08
N ALA A 160 -2.07 1.52 2.32
CA ALA A 160 -0.75 2.17 2.26
C ALA A 160 -0.81 3.61 1.72
N TYR A 161 -1.80 3.92 0.88
CA TYR A 161 -2.07 5.28 0.37
C TYR A 161 -2.96 6.09 1.32
N ALA A 162 -3.95 5.46 1.95
CA ALA A 162 -4.95 6.11 2.79
C ALA A 162 -4.41 6.62 4.13
N SER A 163 -3.30 6.05 4.63
CA SER A 163 -2.67 6.44 5.89
C SER A 163 -2.05 7.84 5.88
N CYS A 164 -1.81 8.40 4.71
CA CYS A 164 -1.22 9.73 4.56
C CYS A 164 -2.10 10.82 5.22
N PRO A 165 -1.50 11.73 6.01
CA PRO A 165 -2.18 12.93 6.53
C PRO A 165 -2.71 13.82 5.40
N ASN A 166 -3.74 14.62 5.68
CA ASN A 166 -4.29 15.58 4.69
C ASN A 166 -3.49 16.90 4.60
N ASP A 167 -2.41 17.02 5.35
CA ASP A 167 -1.66 18.26 5.54
C ASP A 167 -0.45 18.36 4.60
N GLU A 168 0.22 19.51 4.51
CA GLU A 168 1.40 19.72 3.64
C GLU A 168 2.54 18.72 3.91
N THR A 169 2.56 18.12 5.11
CA THR A 169 3.52 17.08 5.53
C THR A 169 3.23 15.69 4.95
N ALA A 170 2.07 15.50 4.30
CA ALA A 170 1.62 14.30 3.59
C ALA A 170 2.71 13.68 2.71
N SER A 171 3.31 14.52 1.86
CA SER A 171 4.32 14.10 0.88
C SER A 171 5.64 13.67 1.54
N ILE A 172 5.87 14.06 2.80
CA ILE A 172 7.08 13.71 3.57
C ILE A 172 6.86 12.40 4.34
N GLU A 173 5.63 12.10 4.78
CA GLU A 173 5.32 10.85 5.48
C GLU A 173 5.13 9.66 4.53
N THR A 174 4.50 9.90 3.39
CA THR A 174 4.28 8.91 2.32
C THR A 174 4.69 9.52 0.96
N PRO A 175 5.98 9.48 0.61
CA PRO A 175 6.55 10.03 -0.64
C PRO A 175 5.91 9.50 -1.92
N TRP A 176 5.43 8.26 -1.88
CA TRP A 176 4.77 7.62 -3.02
C TRP A 176 3.34 8.11 -3.25
N ALA A 177 2.68 8.64 -2.22
CA ALA A 177 1.31 9.11 -2.31
C ALA A 177 1.27 10.59 -2.75
N THR A 178 0.36 10.88 -3.68
CA THR A 178 -0.09 12.24 -4.02
C THR A 178 -1.38 12.56 -3.26
N SER A 179 -1.73 13.84 -3.16
CA SER A 179 -2.99 14.27 -2.53
C SER A 179 -4.21 13.67 -3.24
N SER A 180 -4.17 13.56 -4.57
CA SER A 180 -5.23 12.88 -5.34
C SER A 180 -5.32 11.39 -5.03
N SER A 181 -4.20 10.67 -5.02
CA SER A 181 -4.16 9.22 -4.75
C SER A 181 -4.60 8.88 -3.32
N ASN A 182 -4.22 9.67 -2.32
CA ASN A 182 -4.67 9.49 -0.94
C ASN A 182 -6.19 9.63 -0.83
N ARG A 183 -6.75 10.71 -1.37
CA ARG A 183 -8.20 10.97 -1.36
C ARG A 183 -8.96 9.83 -2.05
N CYS A 184 -8.50 9.45 -3.24
CA CYS A 184 -9.08 8.39 -4.04
C CYS A 184 -9.05 7.04 -3.29
N ALA A 185 -7.93 6.69 -2.65
CA ALA A 185 -7.81 5.47 -1.86
C ALA A 185 -8.74 5.47 -0.64
N ARG A 186 -8.87 6.60 0.07
CA ARG A 186 -9.77 6.73 1.23
C ARG A 186 -11.23 6.58 0.84
N GLU A 187 -11.66 7.28 -0.20
CA GLU A 187 -13.02 7.17 -0.74
C GLU A 187 -13.33 5.73 -1.14
N LEU A 188 -12.39 5.09 -1.84
CA LEU A 188 -12.55 3.71 -2.28
C LEU A 188 -12.64 2.71 -1.12
N LEU A 189 -11.83 2.85 -0.07
CA LEU A 189 -11.92 1.99 1.11
C LEU A 189 -13.29 2.11 1.79
N ILE A 190 -13.84 3.33 1.89
CA ILE A 190 -15.18 3.56 2.44
C ILE A 190 -16.25 2.90 1.55
N GLU A 191 -16.15 3.04 0.22
CA GLU A 191 -17.08 2.39 -0.72
C GLU A 191 -17.05 0.86 -0.59
N ILE A 192 -15.86 0.26 -0.49
CA ILE A 192 -15.68 -1.19 -0.31
C ILE A 192 -16.32 -1.65 1.01
N GLU A 193 -16.10 -0.91 2.09
CA GLU A 193 -16.68 -1.21 3.40
C GLU A 193 -18.22 -1.15 3.35
N GLN A 194 -18.79 -0.07 2.83
CA GLN A 194 -20.23 0.13 2.70
C GLN A 194 -20.89 -0.95 1.84
N ALA A 195 -20.27 -1.32 0.72
CA ALA A 195 -20.76 -2.39 -0.15
C ALA A 195 -20.76 -3.77 0.54
N SER A 196 -19.94 -3.94 1.58
CA SER A 196 -19.77 -5.20 2.31
C SER A 196 -20.64 -5.32 3.57
N GLN A 197 -21.04 -4.19 4.17
CA GLN A 197 -21.86 -4.14 5.39
C GLN A 197 -23.22 -4.86 5.25
N GLY A 198 -23.77 -4.99 4.03
CA GLY A 198 -25.00 -5.74 3.78
C GLY A 198 -24.81 -7.26 3.61
N ARG A 199 -23.58 -7.75 3.46
CA ARG A 199 -23.27 -9.15 3.12
C ARG A 199 -22.50 -9.89 4.22
N LEU A 200 -21.66 -9.19 4.98
CA LEU A 200 -20.80 -9.75 6.02
C LEU A 200 -20.70 -8.78 7.20
N PRO A 201 -21.40 -9.02 8.32
CA PRO A 201 -21.37 -8.17 9.52
C PRO A 201 -19.95 -7.95 10.07
N ASP A 202 -19.07 -8.94 9.91
CA ASP A 202 -17.69 -8.92 10.41
C ASP A 202 -16.65 -8.69 9.29
N PHE A 203 -17.06 -8.10 8.16
CA PHE A 203 -16.16 -7.89 7.01
C PHE A 203 -14.89 -7.14 7.42
N GLY A 204 -15.03 -6.09 8.25
CA GLY A 204 -13.90 -5.32 8.76
C GLY A 204 -12.90 -6.20 9.50
N GLN A 205 -13.35 -6.96 10.51
CA GLN A 205 -12.46 -7.80 11.31
C GLN A 205 -11.82 -8.92 10.47
N ALA A 206 -12.59 -9.58 9.60
CA ALA A 206 -12.07 -10.65 8.75
C ALA A 206 -11.00 -10.16 7.77
N VAL A 207 -11.19 -8.98 7.19
CA VAL A 207 -10.21 -8.34 6.29
C VAL A 207 -8.96 -7.92 7.06
N ILE A 208 -9.12 -7.27 8.22
CA ILE A 208 -7.98 -6.85 9.06
C ILE A 208 -7.15 -8.05 9.46
N LEU A 209 -7.77 -9.12 9.97
CA LEU A 209 -7.10 -10.36 10.34
C LEU A 209 -6.37 -11.00 9.14
N ALA A 210 -6.94 -10.92 7.94
CA ALA A 210 -6.31 -11.43 6.73
C ALA A 210 -5.09 -10.58 6.32
N ILE A 211 -5.17 -9.25 6.44
CA ILE A 211 -4.05 -8.33 6.19
C ILE A 211 -2.92 -8.59 7.20
N GLU A 212 -3.25 -8.76 8.48
CA GLU A 212 -2.25 -9.05 9.51
C GLU A 212 -1.50 -10.35 9.24
N LYS A 213 -2.24 -11.43 8.90
CA LYS A 213 -1.65 -12.75 8.63
C LYS A 213 -0.90 -12.81 7.30
N GLY A 214 -1.45 -12.18 6.26
CA GLY A 214 -0.97 -12.30 4.88
C GLY A 214 0.02 -11.23 4.44
N VAL A 215 -0.05 -10.03 5.03
CA VAL A 215 0.75 -8.86 4.59
C VAL A 215 1.71 -8.42 5.68
N ILE A 216 1.21 -8.10 6.88
CA ILE A 216 2.04 -7.50 7.94
C ILE A 216 3.00 -8.53 8.53
N LYS A 217 2.47 -9.63 9.09
CA LYS A 217 3.26 -10.62 9.82
C LYS A 217 4.41 -11.21 8.97
N PRO A 218 4.23 -11.61 7.70
CA PRO A 218 5.33 -12.20 6.92
C PRO A 218 6.52 -11.25 6.73
N VAL A 219 6.24 -9.94 6.63
CA VAL A 219 7.25 -8.90 6.42
C VAL A 219 8.10 -8.68 7.68
N PHE A 220 7.49 -8.73 8.87
CA PHE A 220 8.20 -8.52 10.14
C PHE A 220 8.75 -9.80 10.79
N VAL A 221 8.19 -10.98 10.49
CA VAL A 221 8.70 -12.26 11.03
C VAL A 221 10.06 -12.66 10.42
N ARG A 222 10.37 -12.19 9.21
CA ARG A 222 11.71 -12.34 8.61
C ARG A 222 12.79 -11.60 9.42
N ASN A 223 12.41 -10.66 10.26
CA ASN A 223 13.31 -9.87 11.11
C ASN A 223 13.33 -10.40 12.54
N ARG A 224 13.75 -11.66 12.70
CA ARG A 224 14.04 -12.16 14.04
C ARG A 224 15.25 -11.42 14.59
N SER A 225 14.99 -10.38 15.37
CA SER A 225 15.99 -9.80 16.28
C SER A 225 16.57 -10.94 17.13
N ASP A 226 17.90 -11.05 17.22
CA ASP A 226 18.53 -12.00 18.15
C ASP A 226 18.14 -11.75 19.61
N ALA A 227 17.48 -10.63 19.92
CA ALA A 227 16.92 -10.36 21.23
C ALA A 227 15.58 -11.09 21.48
N ILE A 228 14.99 -11.74 20.48
CA ILE A 228 13.69 -12.41 20.57
C ILE A 228 13.87 -13.91 20.28
N THR A 229 13.22 -14.75 21.08
CA THR A 229 13.19 -16.20 20.91
C THR A 229 12.23 -16.59 19.78
N SER A 230 12.30 -17.85 19.30
CA SER A 230 11.36 -18.38 18.29
C SER A 230 9.88 -18.29 18.69
N GLU A 231 9.61 -18.06 19.98
CA GLU A 231 8.28 -17.96 20.59
C GLU A 231 7.84 -16.49 20.80
N GLY A 232 8.62 -15.50 20.36
CA GLY A 232 8.27 -14.08 20.52
C GLY A 232 8.58 -13.48 21.89
N ARG A 233 9.23 -14.22 22.80
CA ARG A 233 9.68 -13.72 24.12
C ARG A 233 11.07 -13.09 24.03
N LYS A 234 11.30 -12.02 24.79
CA LYS A 234 12.63 -11.39 24.98
C LYS A 234 13.61 -12.44 25.52
N ARG A 235 14.80 -12.54 24.92
CA ARG A 235 15.84 -13.51 25.30
C ARG A 235 16.49 -13.05 26.61
N GLU A 236 16.30 -13.81 27.68
CA GLU A 236 16.75 -13.48 29.05
C GLU A 236 18.28 -13.33 29.16
N PHE A 237 19.02 -13.99 28.27
CA PHE A 237 20.47 -13.85 28.13
C PHE A 237 20.77 -13.26 26.74
N PRO A 238 20.84 -11.93 26.61
CA PRO A 238 21.27 -11.31 25.37
C PRO A 238 22.68 -11.81 25.02
N ILE A 239 22.88 -12.26 23.78
CA ILE A 239 24.22 -12.55 23.26
C ILE A 239 25.03 -11.28 23.49
N GLN A 240 26.17 -11.38 24.18
CA GLN A 240 27.03 -10.22 24.43
C GLN A 240 27.52 -9.68 23.09
N ARG A 241 26.83 -8.67 22.56
CA ARG A 241 27.26 -7.95 21.38
C ARG A 241 28.38 -6.99 21.78
N PRO A 242 29.41 -6.81 20.93
CA PRO A 242 30.44 -5.82 21.20
C PRO A 242 29.81 -4.44 21.39
N ARG A 243 30.40 -3.62 22.30
CA ARG A 243 29.91 -2.26 22.64
C ARG A 243 29.69 -1.36 21.40
N PHE A 244 30.41 -1.66 20.33
CA PHE A 244 30.18 -1.12 19.00
C PHE A 244 30.05 -2.32 18.06
N ASP A 245 28.80 -2.69 17.77
CA ASP A 245 28.49 -3.73 16.80
C ASP A 245 28.03 -3.04 15.53
N SER A 246 28.89 -2.98 14.50
CA SER A 246 28.56 -2.40 13.19
C SER A 246 27.37 -3.11 12.53
N SER A 247 27.04 -4.33 12.97
CA SER A 247 25.83 -5.04 12.53
C SER A 247 24.54 -4.53 13.18
N LEU A 248 24.58 -3.62 14.16
CA LEU A 248 23.38 -2.88 14.59
C LEU A 248 22.90 -1.89 13.52
N PHE A 249 23.81 -1.48 12.65
CA PHE A 249 23.55 -0.60 11.50
C PHE A 249 23.50 -1.38 10.18
N SER A 250 23.66 -2.71 10.20
CA SER A 250 23.58 -3.51 8.98
C SER A 250 22.15 -3.54 8.48
N GLU A 251 21.95 -2.95 7.31
CA GLU A 251 20.68 -2.91 6.58
C GLU A 251 20.06 -4.31 6.34
N GLU A 252 20.87 -5.38 6.39
CA GLU A 252 20.43 -6.78 6.32
C GLU A 252 19.47 -7.20 7.45
N LYS A 253 19.46 -6.51 8.59
CA LYS A 253 18.57 -6.86 9.72
C LYS A 253 17.15 -6.29 9.60
N THR A 254 16.91 -5.41 8.63
CA THR A 254 15.59 -4.79 8.43
C THR A 254 15.12 -4.76 6.95
N PRO A 255 14.98 -5.92 6.27
CA PRO A 255 14.51 -5.98 4.88
C PRO A 255 13.19 -5.25 4.63
N TRP A 256 12.28 -5.17 5.61
CA TRP A 256 11.05 -4.37 5.47
C TRP A 256 11.30 -2.89 5.20
N LYS A 257 12.45 -2.31 5.60
CA LYS A 257 12.80 -0.92 5.28
C LYS A 257 13.16 -0.71 3.83
N LYS A 258 13.63 -1.75 3.13
CA LYS A 258 14.03 -1.69 1.73
C LYS A 258 12.92 -2.19 0.82
N GLU A 259 12.34 -3.34 1.17
CA GLU A 259 11.44 -4.06 0.26
C GLU A 259 9.96 -3.74 0.51
N ALA A 260 9.60 -3.26 1.70
CA ALA A 260 8.21 -3.24 2.14
C ALA A 260 7.87 -2.06 3.08
N ILE A 261 8.46 -0.89 2.84
CA ILE A 261 8.28 0.29 3.72
C ILE A 261 6.81 0.72 3.82
N TRP A 262 6.05 0.48 2.75
CA TRP A 262 4.62 0.75 2.64
C TRP A 262 3.79 -0.02 3.67
N VAL A 263 4.28 -1.17 4.17
CA VAL A 263 3.60 -1.97 5.19
C VAL A 263 3.52 -1.24 6.52
N VAL A 264 4.44 -0.31 6.81
CA VAL A 264 4.33 0.57 7.98
C VAL A 264 3.10 1.48 7.88
N SER A 265 2.78 1.98 6.68
CA SER A 265 1.56 2.74 6.43
C SER A 265 0.31 1.85 6.54
N VAL A 266 0.38 0.59 6.13
CA VAL A 266 -0.72 -0.37 6.33
C VAL A 266 -0.94 -0.64 7.82
N LEU A 267 0.12 -0.85 8.60
CA LEU A 267 0.03 -1.03 10.05
C LEU A 267 -0.62 0.19 10.73
N GLU A 268 -0.28 1.40 10.29
CA GLU A 268 -0.91 2.62 10.79
C GLU A 268 -2.41 2.69 10.45
N TRP A 269 -2.79 2.28 9.25
CA TRP A 269 -4.21 2.18 8.88
C TRP A 269 -4.96 1.17 9.74
N VAL A 270 -4.38 -0.02 9.95
CA VAL A 270 -4.93 -1.08 10.81
C VAL A 270 -5.07 -0.58 12.25
N SER A 271 -4.09 0.17 12.77
CA SER A 271 -4.17 0.77 14.11
C SER A 271 -5.40 1.66 14.29
N ARG A 272 -5.69 2.53 13.31
CA ARG A 272 -6.86 3.42 13.34
C ARG A 272 -8.18 2.64 13.33
N TRP A 273 -8.20 1.46 12.71
CA TRP A 273 -9.36 0.59 12.79
C TRP A 273 -9.58 0.10 14.22
N TYR A 274 -8.54 -0.42 14.89
CA TYR A 274 -8.61 -0.89 16.29
C TYR A 274 -9.01 0.21 17.30
N GLU A 275 -8.70 1.48 17.04
CA GLU A 275 -9.16 2.62 17.88
C GLU A 275 -10.69 2.70 18.00
N THR A 276 -11.43 2.13 17.05
CA THR A 276 -12.90 2.12 17.03
C THR A 276 -13.50 0.80 17.51
N GLN A 277 -12.67 -0.21 17.82
CA GLN A 277 -13.11 -1.55 18.16
C GLN A 277 -13.07 -1.81 19.67
N PRO A 278 -13.85 -2.75 20.19
CA PRO A 278 -13.78 -3.13 21.60
C PRO A 278 -12.46 -3.84 21.91
N LEU A 279 -11.95 -3.63 23.14
CA LEU A 279 -10.61 -4.08 23.57
C LEU A 279 -10.37 -5.59 23.38
N ASN A 280 -11.40 -6.42 23.56
CA ASN A 280 -11.30 -7.87 23.40
C ASN A 280 -10.93 -8.30 21.98
N VAL A 281 -11.28 -7.50 20.96
CA VAL A 281 -10.89 -7.75 19.56
C VAL A 281 -9.39 -7.49 19.39
N LEU A 282 -8.90 -6.37 19.92
CA LEU A 282 -7.47 -6.04 19.92
C LEU A 282 -6.65 -7.10 20.68
N GLU A 283 -7.08 -7.51 21.88
CA GLU A 283 -6.38 -8.53 22.68
C GLU A 283 -6.23 -9.87 21.95
N GLY A 284 -7.24 -10.27 21.17
CA GLY A 284 -7.21 -11.50 20.36
C GLY A 284 -6.19 -11.46 19.22
N ASP A 285 -6.07 -10.31 18.56
CA ASP A 285 -5.23 -10.13 17.38
C ASP A 285 -3.82 -9.62 17.72
N LEU A 286 -3.61 -9.09 18.93
CA LEU A 286 -2.34 -8.54 19.42
C LEU A 286 -1.11 -9.42 19.16
N PRO A 287 -1.15 -10.77 19.30
CA PRO A 287 0.00 -11.62 18.99
C PRO A 287 0.49 -11.53 17.53
N LEU A 288 -0.37 -11.12 16.60
CA LEU A 288 -0.02 -10.92 15.18
C LEU A 288 0.68 -9.58 14.94
N LEU A 289 0.38 -8.57 15.75
CA LEU A 289 0.90 -7.21 15.63
C LEU A 289 2.18 -6.96 16.44
N ILE A 290 2.36 -7.66 17.57
CA ILE A 290 3.53 -7.53 18.46
C ILE A 290 4.87 -7.56 17.68
N PRO A 291 5.12 -8.52 16.76
CA PRO A 291 6.40 -8.57 16.04
C PRO A 291 6.67 -7.29 15.23
N ALA A 292 5.63 -6.72 14.60
CA ALA A 292 5.76 -5.51 13.81
C ALA A 292 6.05 -4.30 14.71
N VAL A 293 5.29 -4.16 15.81
CA VAL A 293 5.42 -3.04 16.75
C VAL A 293 6.78 -3.05 17.45
N LEU A 294 7.23 -4.21 17.94
CA LEU A 294 8.56 -4.35 18.54
C LEU A 294 9.67 -4.05 17.53
N SER A 295 9.52 -4.47 16.27
CA SER A 295 10.48 -4.15 15.21
C SER A 295 10.60 -2.64 14.97
N LEU A 296 9.49 -1.89 15.07
CA LEU A 296 9.50 -0.44 14.95
C LEU A 296 10.11 0.25 16.18
N LEU A 297 9.86 -0.26 17.39
CA LEU A 297 10.39 0.28 18.65
C LEU A 297 11.92 0.06 18.78
N ASP A 298 12.41 -1.09 18.34
CA ASP A 298 13.83 -1.44 18.34
C ASP A 298 14.61 -0.75 17.21
N ASP A 299 13.92 -0.06 16.30
CA ASP A 299 14.51 0.48 15.08
C ASP A 299 15.49 1.62 15.33
N SER A 300 16.63 1.71 14.63
CA SER A 300 17.59 2.81 14.86
C SER A 300 17.06 4.20 14.46
N THR A 301 16.10 4.29 13.55
CA THR A 301 15.59 5.55 13.01
C THR A 301 14.47 6.11 13.90
N LEU A 302 14.62 7.36 14.34
CA LEU A 302 13.69 8.00 15.28
C LEU A 302 12.23 8.01 14.78
N THR A 303 12.01 8.16 13.47
CA THR A 303 10.67 8.16 12.86
C THR A 303 9.95 6.83 13.05
N PHE A 304 10.64 5.70 12.87
CA PHE A 304 10.05 4.38 13.09
C PHE A 304 9.84 4.08 14.57
N LYS A 305 10.80 4.46 15.44
CA LYS A 305 10.60 4.38 16.90
C LYS A 305 9.38 5.15 17.36
N ALA A 306 9.21 6.39 16.86
CA ALA A 306 8.07 7.23 17.19
C ALA A 306 6.76 6.57 16.74
N LYS A 307 6.70 6.00 15.53
CA LYS A 307 5.53 5.26 15.06
C LYS A 307 5.20 4.05 15.95
N GLY A 308 6.21 3.27 16.35
CA GLY A 308 6.03 2.16 17.30
C GLY A 308 5.52 2.62 18.66
N GLN A 309 6.03 3.75 19.17
CA GLN A 309 5.57 4.34 20.43
C GLN A 309 4.13 4.86 20.34
N ILE A 310 3.79 5.57 19.27
CA ILE A 310 2.42 6.05 19.03
C ILE A 310 1.46 4.87 18.99
N TRP A 311 1.78 3.82 18.24
CA TRP A 311 0.94 2.62 18.15
C TRP A 311 0.71 1.99 19.54
N MET A 312 1.79 1.85 20.32
CA MET A 312 1.72 1.30 21.67
C MET A 312 0.89 2.18 22.59
N MET A 313 1.04 3.51 22.52
CA MET A 313 0.25 4.45 23.30
C MET A 313 -1.23 4.42 22.89
N SER A 314 -1.56 4.45 21.60
CA SER A 314 -2.94 4.34 21.11
C SER A 314 -3.60 3.05 21.58
N SER A 315 -2.88 1.93 21.51
CA SER A 315 -3.36 0.61 21.95
C SER A 315 -3.54 0.51 23.46
N LEU A 316 -2.67 1.17 24.25
CA LEU A 316 -2.75 1.21 25.72
C LEU A 316 -3.79 2.22 26.24
N MET A 317 -4.05 3.30 25.51
CA MET A 317 -5.06 4.30 25.88
C MET A 317 -6.50 3.80 25.66
N LEU A 318 -6.70 2.76 24.85
CA LEU A 318 -7.96 2.02 24.76
C LEU A 318 -8.23 1.15 26.00
N SER A 319 -7.24 0.97 26.87
CA SER A 319 -7.38 0.29 28.14
C SER A 319 -7.37 1.29 29.30
N ASP A 320 -8.53 1.54 29.91
CA ASP A 320 -8.64 2.20 31.23
C ASP A 320 -7.89 1.40 32.33
N HIS A 321 -7.42 0.19 31.99
CA HIS A 321 -6.46 -0.56 32.76
C HIS A 321 -5.10 -0.51 32.07
N VAL A 322 -4.20 0.29 32.64
CA VAL A 322 -2.76 0.28 32.34
C VAL A 322 -2.24 -1.15 32.43
N TYR A 323 -2.29 -1.90 31.33
CA TYR A 323 -1.47 -3.09 31.18
C TYR A 323 -0.06 -2.57 31.01
N PHE A 324 0.66 -2.53 32.13
CA PHE A 324 2.11 -2.57 32.13
C PHE A 324 2.51 -3.76 31.24
N ILE A 325 2.83 -3.50 29.98
CA ILE A 325 3.71 -4.36 29.21
C ILE A 325 5.06 -4.23 29.93
N CYS A 326 5.20 -5.00 31.00
CA CYS A 326 6.44 -5.22 31.71
C CYS A 326 7.37 -5.93 30.73
N LEU A 327 8.10 -5.12 29.96
CA LEU A 327 9.44 -5.48 29.49
C LEU A 327 10.33 -5.64 30.73
N ARG A 328 10.19 -6.76 31.44
CA ARG A 328 11.28 -7.28 32.28
C ARG A 328 12.26 -7.97 31.34
#